data_AF-A0A1V2YHK0-F1
#
_entry.id   AF-A0A1V2YHK0-F1
#
_cell.length_a   1.000
_cell.length_b   1.000
_cell.length_c   1.000
_cell.angle_alpha   90.00
_cell.angle_beta   90.00
_cell.angle_gamma   90.00
#
_symmetry.space_group_name_H-M   'P 1'
#
loop_
_entity.id
_entity.type
_entity.pdbx_description
1 polymer ?
#
loop_
_entity_poly.entity_id
_entity_poly.type
_entity_poly.pdbx_seq_one_letter_code
_entity_poly.pdbx_strand_id
1 'polypeptide(L)' 'MELVGVVLVLIGVIICVFARRIVVGKMDLEEPDKSEFELLASGAIFAVRLAGVVTVILGILFLFMG' A
#
# COMPACT_ATOMS: atom_id res chain seq x y z
N MET A 1 2.32 15.59 18.75
CA MET A 1 2.06 15.12 17.36
C MET A 1 1.69 13.63 17.29
N GLU A 2 1.58 12.97 18.44
CA GLU A 2 1.47 11.52 18.55
C GLU A 2 0.23 10.94 17.88
N LEU A 3 -0.95 11.56 18.05
CA LEU A 3 -2.20 11.02 17.51
C LEU A 3 -2.20 10.97 15.96
N VAL A 4 -1.57 11.95 15.31
CA VAL A 4 -1.36 11.96 13.85
C VAL A 4 -0.40 10.85 13.44
N GLY A 5 0.68 10.63 14.21
CA GLY A 5 1.62 9.54 14.00
C GLY A 5 0.97 8.16 14.11
N VAL A 6 0.14 7.92 15.14
CA VAL A 6 -0.63 6.67 15.30
C VAL A 6 -1.52 6.41 14.07
N VAL A 7 -2.25 7.44 13.62
CA VAL A 7 -3.15 7.33 12.46
C VAL A 7 -2.36 6.99 11.18
N LEU A 8 -1.21 7.65 10.96
CA LEU A 8 -0.34 7.38 9.81
C LEU A 8 0.23 5.95 9.83
N VAL A 9 0.66 5.47 11.00
CA VAL A 9 1.13 4.09 11.14
C VAL A 9 0.02 3.08 10.83
N LEU A 10 -1.19 3.29 11.38
CA LEU A 10 -2.33 2.42 11.10
C LEU A 10 -2.68 2.39 9.61
N ILE A 11 -2.73 3.54 8.95
CA ILE A 11 -3.01 3.64 7.53
C ILE A 11 -1.91 2.96 6.71
N GLY A 12 -0.64 3.20 7.03
CA GLY A 12 0.48 2.58 6.33
C GLY A 12 0.47 1.05 6.44
N VAL A 13 0.15 0.51 7.63
CA VAL A 13 0.01 -0.94 7.85
C VAL A 13 -1.16 -1.50 7.04
N ILE A 14 -2.32 -0.83 7.04
CA ILE A 14 -3.48 -1.24 6.23
C ILE A 14 -3.11 -1.27 4.75
N ILE A 15 -2.44 -0.24 4.24
CA ILE A 15 -2.00 -0.18 2.83
C ILE A 15 -1.07 -1.36 2.51
N CYS A 16 -0.09 -1.66 3.37
CA CYS A 16 0.83 -2.78 3.16
C CYS A 16 0.13 -4.15 3.11
N VAL A 17 -0.83 -4.38 4.02
CA VAL A 17 -1.56 -5.65 4.12
C VAL A 17 -2.57 -5.80 2.99
N PHE A 18 -3.28 -4.72 2.64
CA PHE A 18 -4.34 -4.74 1.65
C PHE A 18 -3.89 -4.37 0.23
N ALA A 19 -2.61 -4.07 -0.02
CA ALA A 19 -2.08 -3.71 -1.33
C ALA A 19 -2.54 -4.66 -2.46
N ARG A 20 -2.53 -5.97 -2.21
CA ARG A 20 -2.98 -6.98 -3.18
C ARG A 20 -4.47 -6.85 -3.51
N ARG A 21 -5.32 -6.61 -2.50
CA ARG A 21 -6.76 -6.44 -2.71
C ARG A 21 -7.10 -5.10 -3.36
N ILE A 22 -6.35 -4.03 -3.05
CA ILE A 22 -6.53 -2.71 -3.64
C ILE A 22 -6.26 -2.76 -5.15
N VAL A 23 -5.15 -3.39 -5.55
CA VAL A 23 -4.76 -3.49 -6.95
C VAL A 23 -5.68 -4.44 -7.71
N VAL A 24 -5.87 -5.67 -7.22
CA VAL A 24 -6.64 -6.69 -7.95
C VAL A 24 -8.14 -6.38 -7.95
N GLY A 25 -8.70 -5.84 -6.86
CA GLY A 25 -10.14 -5.58 -6.75
C GLY A 25 -10.64 -4.36 -7.53
N LYS A 26 -9.73 -3.56 -8.10
CA LYS A 26 -10.06 -2.40 -8.95
C LYS A 26 -9.86 -2.65 -10.43
N MET A 27 -9.36 -3.83 -10.79
CA MET A 27 -9.12 -4.21 -12.17
C MET A 27 -10.27 -5.12 -12.62
N ASP A 28 -11.23 -4.52 -13.32
CA ASP A 28 -12.32 -5.23 -14.00
C ASP A 28 -11.72 -5.87 -15.26
N LEU A 29 -11.76 -7.21 -15.38
CA LEU A 29 -10.94 -7.94 -16.36
C LEU A 29 -11.80 -8.68 -17.37
N GLU A 30 -11.85 -8.16 -18.60
CA GLU A 30 -12.13 -8.93 -19.81
C GLU A 30 -10.80 -9.56 -20.30
N GLU A 31 -10.76 -10.89 -20.36
CA GLU A 31 -9.55 -11.69 -20.67
C GLU A 31 -9.14 -11.53 -22.16
N PRO A 32 -7.82 -11.39 -22.46
CA PRO A 32 -7.10 -12.61 -22.86
C PRO A 32 -5.63 -12.75 -22.40
N ASP A 33 -4.94 -11.72 -21.90
CA ASP A 33 -3.48 -11.77 -21.64
C ASP A 33 -3.12 -11.80 -20.14
N LYS A 34 -3.18 -13.00 -19.55
CA LYS A 34 -2.97 -13.20 -18.10
C LYS A 34 -1.53 -12.98 -17.63
N SER A 35 -0.54 -13.27 -18.47
CA SER A 35 0.89 -13.26 -18.08
C SER A 35 1.48 -11.84 -18.00
N GLU A 36 1.21 -11.00 -19.01
CA GLU A 36 1.63 -9.59 -18.99
C GLU A 36 0.90 -8.83 -17.87
N PHE A 37 -0.36 -9.20 -17.63
CA PHE A 37 -1.16 -8.62 -16.58
C PHE A 37 -0.67 -8.95 -15.17
N GLU A 38 -0.26 -10.20 -14.92
CA GLU A 38 0.34 -10.59 -13.64
C GLU A 38 1.62 -9.79 -13.34
N LEU A 39 2.43 -9.49 -14.36
CA LEU A 39 3.61 -8.64 -14.24
C LEU A 39 3.26 -7.20 -13.86
N LEU A 40 2.27 -6.61 -14.55
CA LEU A 40 1.78 -5.26 -14.27
C LEU A 40 1.14 -5.16 -12.87
N ALA A 41 0.30 -6.13 -12.52
CA ALA A 41 -0.33 -6.20 -11.20
C ALA A 41 0.71 -6.42 -10.10
N SER A 42 1.72 -7.26 -10.32
CA SER A 42 2.83 -7.47 -9.38
C SER A 42 3.61 -6.17 -9.16
N GLY A 43 3.94 -5.44 -10.23
CA GLY A 43 4.59 -4.12 -10.14
C GLY A 43 3.74 -3.10 -9.38
N ALA A 44 2.44 -3.04 -9.64
CA ALA A 44 1.52 -2.15 -8.94
C ALA A 44 1.38 -2.51 -7.46
N ILE A 45 1.30 -3.80 -7.12
CA ILE A 45 1.27 -4.27 -5.72
C ILE A 45 2.56 -3.86 -5.00
N PHE A 46 3.71 -3.99 -5.67
CA PHE A 46 5.00 -3.60 -5.12
C PHE A 46 5.08 -2.10 -4.85
N ALA A 47 4.62 -1.27 -5.79
CA ALA A 47 4.57 0.18 -5.63
C ALA A 47 3.64 0.60 -4.46
N VAL A 48 2.45 0.00 -4.35
CA VAL A 48 1.51 0.28 -3.25
C VAL A 48 2.09 -0.15 -1.90
N ARG A 49 2.79 -1.28 -1.83
CA ARG A 49 3.51 -1.70 -0.61
C ARG A 49 4.61 -0.72 -0.23
N LEU A 50 5.41 -0.26 -1.20
CA LEU A 50 6.44 0.75 -0.95
C LEU A 50 5.84 2.04 -0.38
N ALA A 51 4.74 2.51 -0.96
CA ALA A 51 4.03 3.68 -0.45
C ALA A 51 3.52 3.47 0.99
N GLY A 52 2.98 2.28 1.29
CA GLY A 52 2.60 1.89 2.64
C GLY A 52 3.77 1.93 3.63
N VAL A 53 4.92 1.36 3.26
CA VAL A 53 6.14 1.37 4.10
C VAL A 53 6.62 2.79 4.38
N VAL A 54 6.67 3.66 3.36
CA VAL A 54 7.04 5.07 3.54
C VAL A 54 6.07 5.77 4.48
N THR A 55 4.78 5.50 4.36
CA THR A 55 3.73 6.06 5.23
C THR A 55 3.91 5.61 6.69
N VAL A 56 4.26 4.33 6.92
CA VAL A 56 4.58 3.83 8.27
C VAL A 56 5.80 4.53 8.84
N ILE A 57 6.88 4.68 8.06
CA ILE A 57 8.11 5.34 8.51
C ILE A 57 7.81 6.80 8.91
N LEU A 58 7.05 7.52 8.10
CA LEU A 58 6.62 8.88 8.43
C LEU A 58 5.76 8.91 9.69
N GLY A 59 4.81 7.98 9.84
CA GLY A 59 3.99 7.88 11.06
C GLY A 59 4.83 7.64 12.32
N ILE A 60 5.84 6.78 12.24
CA ILE A 60 6.79 6.54 13.33
C ILE A 60 7.60 7.80 13.64
N LEU A 61 8.11 8.52 12.64
CA LEU A 61 8.82 9.78 12.86
C LEU A 61 7.94 10.82 13.57
N PHE A 62 6.66 10.93 13.19
CA PHE A 62 5.70 11.81 13.84
C PHE A 62 5.34 11.40 15.28
N LEU A 63 5.42 10.10 15.60
CA LEU A 63 5.30 9.61 16.98
C LEU A 63 6.51 10.03 17.82
N PHE A 64 7.72 9.93 17.28
CA PHE A 64 8.95 10.29 18.01
C PHE A 64 9.21 11.80 18.12
N MET A 65 8.65 12.62 17.23
CA MET A 65 8.64 14.09 17.35
C MET A 65 7.50 14.61 18.25
N GLY A 66 6.68 13.70 18.80
CA GLY A 66 5.37 13.98 19.34
C GLY A 66 5.31 14.43 20.78
#